data_AF-A0A838BCX8-F1
#
_entry.id   AF-A0A838BCX8-F1
#
_cell.length_a   1.000
_cell.length_b   1.000
_cell.length_c   1.000
_cell.angle_alpha   90.00
_cell.angle_beta   90.00
_cell.angle_gamma   90.00
#
_symmetry.space_group_name_H-M   'P 1'
#
loop_
_entity.id
_entity.type
_entity.pdbx_description
1 polymer ?
#
loop_
_entity_poly.entity_id
_entity_poly.type
_entity_poly.pdbx_seq_one_letter_code
_entity_poly.pdbx_strand_id
1 'polypeptide(L)'
;MQRIGFVVSPGFRVMSFAVASAFEFANFEMGEPVYEVHLLSETGGSVRTSLGMSVATEPFGAANFDTLIFGRGTEAPTPGLIEFARQAPARCRRIAATCLGAFILAEAGLLDGRRATTHWNRARDLQARFPKVKVEEDRIFIVDGQVWTSAGMTAGIDLALAMVEQDLGADVARAVARQLVVYHRRAGGQSQHSALLALAPKSDRIQNALAYAKRNLDTPLTVGELAEAAHLSPRQFSRAFRAETGQSPAKAVENLRVEAARLMMEQSRHSIDIIARQTGFADRDRMRRAFLRAFGQPPQVIRRNARAELVA
;
A
#
# COMPACT_ATOMS: atom_id res chain seq x y z
N MET A 1 -8.03 0.72 -27.19
CA MET A 1 -7.52 1.70 -26.20
C MET A 1 -8.44 1.70 -25.01
N GLN A 2 -7.92 1.38 -23.82
CA GLN A 2 -8.66 1.35 -22.57
C GLN A 2 -8.72 2.75 -21.96
N ARG A 3 -9.91 3.21 -21.61
CA ARG A 3 -10.14 4.55 -21.06
C ARG A 3 -10.13 4.52 -19.55
N ILE A 4 -9.28 5.33 -18.94
CA ILE A 4 -9.12 5.46 -17.50
C ILE A 4 -9.59 6.83 -17.07
N GLY A 5 -10.67 6.90 -16.30
CA GLY A 5 -11.15 8.14 -15.69
C GLY A 5 -10.57 8.31 -14.29
N PHE A 6 -9.71 9.29 -14.10
CA PHE A 6 -9.16 9.66 -12.80
C PHE A 6 -10.02 10.77 -12.19
N VAL A 7 -10.84 10.42 -11.20
CA VAL A 7 -11.76 11.34 -10.54
C VAL A 7 -11.03 12.13 -9.48
N VAL A 8 -11.01 13.46 -9.64
CA VAL A 8 -10.35 14.42 -8.76
C VAL A 8 -11.35 15.41 -8.17
N SER A 9 -11.00 15.98 -7.02
CA SER A 9 -11.79 17.02 -6.33
C SER A 9 -10.84 18.10 -5.79
N PRO A 10 -11.32 19.31 -5.48
CA PRO A 10 -10.48 20.37 -4.95
C PRO A 10 -9.59 19.93 -3.78
N GLY A 11 -8.32 20.31 -3.86
CA GLY A 11 -7.30 19.96 -2.86
C GLY A 11 -6.81 18.51 -2.95
N PHE A 12 -7.07 17.78 -4.03
CA PHE A 12 -6.47 16.46 -4.22
C PHE A 12 -4.94 16.56 -4.28
N ARG A 13 -4.27 15.49 -3.81
CA ARG A 13 -2.81 15.45 -3.73
C ARG A 13 -2.20 15.14 -5.09
N VAL A 14 -1.21 15.92 -5.51
CA VAL A 14 -0.46 15.71 -6.77
C VAL A 14 0.18 14.31 -6.84
N MET A 15 0.59 13.75 -5.70
CA MET A 15 1.09 12.36 -5.61
C MET A 15 0.12 11.32 -6.17
N SER A 16 -1.20 11.62 -6.19
CA SER A 16 -2.20 10.71 -6.77
C SER A 16 -2.00 10.53 -8.29
N PHE A 17 -1.36 11.48 -8.97
CA PHE A 17 -1.02 11.35 -10.39
C PHE A 17 0.14 10.41 -10.67
N ALA A 18 0.97 10.06 -9.67
CA ALA A 18 1.99 9.04 -9.86
C ALA A 18 1.39 7.67 -10.28
N VAL A 19 0.11 7.44 -9.93
CA VAL A 19 -0.67 6.28 -10.40
C VAL A 19 -0.87 6.32 -11.91
N ALA A 20 -1.12 7.49 -12.48
CA ALA A 20 -1.33 7.67 -13.91
C ALA A 20 -0.04 7.38 -14.72
N SER A 21 1.13 7.68 -14.15
CA SER A 21 2.42 7.41 -14.79
C SER A 21 2.62 5.94 -15.15
N ALA A 22 2.09 4.98 -14.38
CA ALA A 22 2.19 3.57 -14.74
C ALA A 22 1.50 3.24 -16.08
N PHE A 23 0.39 3.91 -16.40
CA PHE A 23 -0.31 3.74 -17.68
C PHE A 23 0.40 4.47 -18.82
N GLU A 24 0.98 5.63 -18.55
CA GLU A 24 1.84 6.36 -19.50
C GLU A 24 3.05 5.50 -19.92
N PHE A 25 3.78 4.94 -18.95
CA PHE A 25 4.92 4.07 -19.22
C PHE A 25 4.52 2.74 -19.86
N ALA A 26 3.31 2.22 -19.59
CA ALA A 26 2.80 1.07 -20.32
C ALA A 26 2.60 1.38 -21.82
N ASN A 27 2.12 2.57 -22.17
CA ASN A 27 2.04 2.99 -23.58
C ASN A 27 3.43 3.09 -24.22
N PHE A 28 4.42 3.64 -23.51
CA PHE A 28 5.80 3.69 -24.01
C PHE A 28 6.38 2.30 -24.25
N GLU A 29 6.16 1.36 -23.33
CA GLU A 29 6.64 -0.02 -23.48
C GLU A 29 5.97 -0.75 -24.66
N MET A 30 4.69 -0.51 -24.88
CA MET A 30 3.93 -1.14 -25.96
C MET A 30 4.18 -0.50 -27.33
N GLY A 31 4.73 0.72 -27.37
CA GLY A 31 4.95 1.47 -28.62
C GLY A 31 3.66 1.99 -29.28
N GLU A 32 2.51 1.86 -28.62
CA GLU A 32 1.19 2.31 -29.09
C GLU A 32 0.30 2.73 -27.91
N PRO A 33 -0.72 3.60 -28.12
CA PRO A 33 -1.61 4.04 -27.05
C PRO A 33 -2.59 2.93 -26.66
N VAL A 34 -2.21 2.15 -25.64
CA VAL A 34 -3.10 1.14 -25.02
C VAL A 34 -4.05 1.81 -24.04
N TYR A 35 -3.58 2.78 -23.27
CA TYR A 35 -4.35 3.51 -22.25
C TYR A 35 -4.56 4.98 -22.62
N GLU A 36 -5.77 5.47 -22.37
CA GLU A 36 -6.11 6.89 -22.45
C GLU A 36 -6.58 7.38 -21.07
N VAL A 37 -5.86 8.33 -20.49
CA VAL A 37 -6.15 8.85 -19.14
C VAL A 37 -6.93 10.17 -19.24
N HIS A 38 -8.13 10.20 -18.67
CA HIS A 38 -8.97 11.38 -18.56
C HIS A 38 -9.03 11.84 -17.10
N LEU A 39 -8.88 13.15 -16.87
CA LEU A 39 -9.10 13.73 -15.53
C LEU A 39 -10.55 14.20 -15.42
N LEU A 40 -11.27 13.71 -14.43
CA LEU A 40 -12.69 13.98 -14.24
C LEU A 40 -12.95 14.77 -12.97
N SER A 41 -13.83 15.76 -13.03
CA SER A 41 -14.42 16.42 -11.86
C SER A 41 -15.90 16.62 -12.08
N GLU A 42 -16.66 16.96 -11.03
CA GLU A 42 -18.13 17.02 -11.12
C GLU A 42 -18.62 17.96 -12.21
N THR A 43 -18.04 19.16 -12.30
CA THR A 43 -18.42 20.18 -13.28
C THR A 43 -17.41 20.35 -14.41
N GLY A 44 -16.31 19.62 -14.39
CA GLY A 44 -15.17 19.84 -15.28
C GLY A 44 -14.46 21.17 -14.99
N GLY A 45 -13.57 21.57 -15.89
CA GLY A 45 -12.80 22.81 -15.77
C GLY A 45 -11.57 22.68 -14.89
N SER A 46 -11.11 23.80 -14.35
CA SER A 46 -9.85 23.90 -13.60
C SER A 46 -10.03 23.48 -12.14
N VAL A 47 -9.33 22.43 -11.71
CA VAL A 47 -9.34 21.95 -10.32
C VAL A 47 -7.99 22.22 -9.67
N ARG A 48 -7.99 22.93 -8.54
CA ARG A 48 -6.77 23.25 -7.78
C ARG A 48 -6.33 22.07 -6.92
N THR A 49 -5.07 21.69 -7.06
CA THR A 49 -4.40 20.64 -6.27
C THR A 49 -4.01 21.15 -4.87
N SER A 50 -3.63 20.24 -3.98
CA SER A 50 -3.06 20.59 -2.67
C SER A 50 -1.72 21.33 -2.74
N LEU A 51 -1.00 21.28 -3.87
CA LEU A 51 0.25 22.02 -4.10
C LEU A 51 0.01 23.42 -4.65
N GLY A 52 -1.24 23.79 -4.90
CA GLY A 52 -1.62 25.14 -5.35
C GLY A 52 -1.66 25.32 -6.87
N MET A 53 -1.12 24.38 -7.65
CA MET A 53 -1.29 24.33 -9.11
C MET A 53 -2.65 23.77 -9.50
N SER A 54 -3.15 24.14 -10.69
CA SER A 54 -4.43 23.65 -11.21
C SER A 54 -4.23 22.70 -12.39
N VAL A 55 -5.19 21.78 -12.54
CA VAL A 55 -5.29 20.87 -13.67
C VAL A 55 -6.62 21.04 -14.39
N ALA A 56 -6.63 20.85 -15.71
CA ALA A 56 -7.87 20.83 -16.49
C ALA A 56 -8.56 19.46 -16.33
N THR A 57 -9.88 19.47 -16.23
CA THR A 57 -10.71 18.28 -16.06
C THR A 57 -11.93 18.33 -16.97
N GLU A 58 -12.44 17.16 -17.32
CA GLU A 58 -13.72 16.98 -18.00
C GLU A 58 -14.83 16.80 -16.95
N PRO A 59 -16.07 17.25 -17.25
CA PRO A 59 -17.20 17.03 -16.36
C PRO A 59 -17.57 15.54 -16.28
N PHE A 60 -18.27 15.15 -15.22
CA PHE A 60 -18.95 13.86 -15.21
C PHE A 60 -19.93 13.80 -16.37
N GLY A 61 -19.84 12.74 -17.18
CA GLY A 61 -20.65 12.58 -18.38
C GLY A 61 -21.13 11.15 -18.54
N ALA A 62 -21.78 10.89 -19.69
CA ALA A 62 -22.24 9.56 -20.10
C ALA A 62 -21.14 8.67 -20.71
N ALA A 63 -19.91 9.18 -20.86
CA ALA A 63 -18.78 8.41 -21.39
C ALA A 63 -18.52 7.14 -20.57
N ASN A 64 -18.32 6.02 -21.25
CA ASN A 64 -17.92 4.76 -20.60
C ASN A 64 -16.40 4.74 -20.42
N PHE A 65 -15.97 4.28 -19.25
CA PHE A 65 -14.56 4.11 -18.89
C PHE A 65 -14.31 2.64 -18.56
N ASP A 66 -13.20 2.07 -19.01
CA ASP A 66 -12.80 0.73 -18.60
C ASP A 66 -12.44 0.68 -17.12
N THR A 67 -11.77 1.73 -16.63
CA THR A 67 -11.41 1.90 -15.22
C THR A 67 -11.76 3.29 -14.72
N LEU A 68 -12.42 3.38 -13.57
CA LEU A 68 -12.53 4.64 -12.80
C LEU A 68 -11.67 4.58 -11.56
N ILE A 69 -10.83 5.60 -11.33
CA ILE A 69 -9.97 5.70 -10.17
C ILE A 69 -10.39 6.92 -9.34
N PHE A 70 -10.90 6.68 -8.15
CA PHE A 70 -11.36 7.71 -7.23
C PHE A 70 -10.22 8.15 -6.31
N GLY A 71 -9.80 9.40 -6.48
CA GLY A 71 -9.02 10.15 -5.50
C GLY A 71 -9.95 11.06 -4.70
N ARG A 72 -9.58 11.37 -3.45
CA ARG A 72 -10.32 12.34 -2.64
C ARG A 72 -9.50 13.60 -2.40
N GLY A 73 -10.15 14.74 -2.54
CA GLY A 73 -9.62 16.06 -2.18
C GLY A 73 -9.55 16.32 -0.67
N THR A 74 -9.26 17.55 -0.29
CA THR A 74 -9.32 17.98 1.12
C THR A 74 -10.75 18.20 1.60
N GLU A 75 -11.65 18.50 0.67
CA GLU A 75 -13.06 18.78 0.95
C GLU A 75 -13.88 17.49 1.15
N ALA A 76 -15.08 17.65 1.69
CA ALA A 76 -16.04 16.56 1.78
C ALA A 76 -16.53 16.17 0.38
N PRO A 77 -16.74 14.87 0.09
CA PRO A 77 -17.37 14.44 -1.15
C PRO A 77 -18.74 15.11 -1.32
N THR A 78 -19.01 15.62 -2.52
CA THR A 78 -20.32 16.17 -2.87
C THR A 78 -21.33 15.04 -3.11
N PRO A 79 -22.64 15.30 -2.96
CA PRO A 79 -23.66 14.32 -3.31
C PRO A 79 -23.56 13.84 -4.77
N GLY A 80 -23.21 14.73 -5.71
CA GLY A 80 -23.02 14.38 -7.12
C GLY A 80 -21.82 13.45 -7.35
N LEU A 81 -20.71 13.64 -6.64
CA LEU A 81 -19.58 12.71 -6.66
C LEU A 81 -19.96 11.33 -6.12
N ILE A 82 -20.72 11.27 -5.01
CA ILE A 82 -21.19 10.00 -4.45
C ILE A 82 -22.14 9.29 -5.42
N GLU A 83 -23.04 10.02 -6.07
CA GLU A 83 -23.96 9.45 -7.06
C GLU A 83 -23.20 8.95 -8.31
N PHE A 84 -22.23 9.71 -8.80
CA PHE A 84 -21.37 9.29 -9.91
C PHE A 84 -20.62 7.99 -9.57
N ALA A 85 -20.08 7.88 -8.35
CA ALA A 85 -19.46 6.65 -7.87
C ALA A 85 -20.46 5.50 -7.80
N ARG A 86 -21.67 5.72 -7.28
CA ARG A 86 -22.73 4.70 -7.15
C ARG A 86 -23.13 4.08 -8.49
N GLN A 87 -23.09 4.86 -9.57
CA GLN A 87 -23.43 4.40 -10.93
C GLN A 87 -22.27 3.70 -11.66
N ALA A 88 -21.04 3.78 -11.13
CA ALA A 88 -19.85 3.24 -11.78
C ALA A 88 -19.91 1.72 -12.12
N PRO A 89 -20.50 0.83 -11.29
CA PRO A 89 -20.53 -0.61 -11.58
C PRO A 89 -21.22 -0.98 -12.89
N ALA A 90 -22.22 -0.19 -13.30
CA ALA A 90 -22.95 -0.41 -14.54
C ALA A 90 -22.20 0.06 -15.79
N ARG A 91 -21.13 0.85 -15.62
CA ARG A 91 -20.50 1.63 -16.69
C ARG A 91 -19.01 1.34 -16.87
N CYS A 92 -18.41 0.59 -15.95
CA CYS A 92 -16.98 0.36 -15.91
C CYS A 92 -16.65 -1.09 -15.60
N ARG A 93 -15.59 -1.62 -16.19
CA ARG A 93 -15.07 -2.97 -15.89
C ARG A 93 -14.40 -3.02 -14.52
N ARG A 94 -13.71 -1.94 -14.13
CA ARG A 94 -12.92 -1.84 -12.90
C ARG A 94 -13.19 -0.51 -12.18
N ILE A 95 -13.39 -0.56 -10.87
CA ILE A 95 -13.57 0.62 -10.02
C ILE A 95 -12.47 0.60 -8.98
N ALA A 96 -11.72 1.69 -8.87
CA ALA A 96 -10.59 1.78 -7.97
C ALA A 96 -10.67 2.99 -7.06
N ALA A 97 -10.07 2.87 -5.88
CA ALA A 97 -9.89 3.98 -4.96
C ALA A 97 -8.46 4.02 -4.43
N THR A 98 -7.90 5.23 -4.40
CA THR A 98 -6.57 5.48 -3.83
C THR A 98 -6.70 6.26 -2.54
N CYS A 99 -6.00 5.82 -1.49
CA CYS A 99 -5.98 6.47 -0.17
C CYS A 99 -7.42 6.74 0.31
N LEU A 100 -7.78 8.00 0.49
CA LEU A 100 -9.08 8.43 1.02
C LEU A 100 -10.24 8.30 0.01
N GLY A 101 -9.97 7.92 -1.25
CA GLY A 101 -11.00 7.56 -2.22
C GLY A 101 -11.87 6.39 -1.75
N ALA A 102 -11.35 5.53 -0.85
CA ALA A 102 -12.12 4.42 -0.30
C ALA A 102 -13.36 4.90 0.48
N PHE A 103 -13.31 6.11 1.07
CA PHE A 103 -14.48 6.71 1.72
C PHE A 103 -15.57 7.08 0.73
N ILE A 104 -15.22 7.53 -0.49
CA ILE A 104 -16.20 7.82 -1.56
C ILE A 104 -16.91 6.53 -1.95
N LEU A 105 -16.15 5.44 -2.17
CA LEU A 105 -16.73 4.15 -2.51
C LEU A 105 -17.58 3.56 -1.36
N ALA A 106 -17.18 3.77 -0.11
CA ALA A 106 -17.96 3.35 1.05
C ALA A 106 -19.29 4.13 1.16
N GLU A 107 -19.26 5.46 1.00
CA GLU A 107 -20.46 6.31 1.01
C GLU A 107 -21.40 6.01 -0.18
N ALA A 108 -20.85 5.58 -1.31
CA ALA A 108 -21.61 5.09 -2.46
C ALA A 108 -22.22 3.68 -2.25
N GLY A 109 -21.86 2.98 -1.16
CA GLY A 109 -22.31 1.61 -0.85
C GLY A 109 -21.55 0.52 -1.59
N LEU A 110 -20.48 0.87 -2.32
CA LEU A 110 -19.73 -0.07 -3.16
C LEU A 110 -18.81 -1.01 -2.37
N LEU A 111 -18.51 -0.68 -1.12
CA LEU A 111 -17.64 -1.47 -0.23
C LEU A 111 -18.42 -2.36 0.77
N ASP A 112 -19.76 -2.31 0.77
CA ASP A 112 -20.58 -3.11 1.69
C ASP A 112 -20.30 -4.62 1.51
N GLY A 113 -19.84 -5.28 2.57
CA GLY A 113 -19.52 -6.71 2.60
C GLY A 113 -18.17 -7.10 1.97
N ARG A 114 -17.48 -6.16 1.34
CA ARG A 114 -16.21 -6.37 0.62
C ARG A 114 -14.99 -6.13 1.49
N ARG A 115 -13.87 -6.74 1.10
CA ARG A 115 -12.54 -6.43 1.61
C ARG A 115 -12.07 -5.11 1.01
N ALA A 116 -11.54 -4.22 1.83
CA ALA A 116 -11.00 -2.94 1.38
C ALA A 116 -9.82 -2.49 2.22
N THR A 117 -8.92 -1.71 1.62
CA THR A 117 -7.87 -0.98 2.33
C THR A 117 -7.98 0.51 2.03
N THR A 118 -7.42 1.31 2.92
CA THR A 118 -7.21 2.75 2.75
C THR A 118 -5.90 3.10 3.46
N HIS A 119 -5.49 4.35 3.43
CA HIS A 119 -4.30 4.76 4.15
C HIS A 119 -4.43 4.42 5.66
N TRP A 120 -3.41 3.79 6.22
CA TRP A 120 -3.37 3.21 7.57
C TRP A 120 -3.93 4.15 8.65
N ASN A 121 -3.62 5.45 8.57
CA ASN A 121 -4.04 6.44 9.56
C ASN A 121 -5.55 6.72 9.54
N ARG A 122 -6.25 6.29 8.48
CA ARG A 122 -7.70 6.41 8.30
C ARG A 122 -8.41 5.05 8.24
N ALA A 123 -7.69 3.93 8.30
CA ALA A 123 -8.29 2.61 8.17
C ALA A 123 -9.30 2.31 9.30
N ARG A 124 -8.95 2.65 10.54
CA ARG A 124 -9.88 2.53 11.69
C ARG A 124 -11.11 3.42 11.58
N ASP A 125 -10.94 4.62 11.07
CA ASP A 125 -12.04 5.56 10.83
C ASP A 125 -12.98 5.04 9.74
N LEU A 126 -12.43 4.47 8.65
CA LEU A 126 -13.23 3.81 7.61
C LEU A 126 -14.03 2.65 8.19
N GLN A 127 -13.39 1.78 8.99
CA GLN A 127 -14.06 0.63 9.60
C GLN A 127 -15.18 1.05 10.57
N ALA A 128 -14.94 2.09 11.39
CA ALA A 128 -15.91 2.59 12.36
C ALA A 128 -17.12 3.25 11.70
N ARG A 129 -16.91 4.02 10.64
CA ARG A 129 -17.98 4.72 9.91
C ARG A 129 -18.78 3.80 8.99
N PHE A 130 -18.16 2.75 8.45
CA PHE A 130 -18.78 1.82 7.51
C PHE A 130 -18.61 0.37 8.00
N PRO A 131 -19.39 -0.06 9.01
CA PRO A 131 -19.18 -1.33 9.71
C PRO A 131 -19.36 -2.58 8.85
N LYS A 132 -20.01 -2.46 7.68
CA LYS A 132 -20.16 -3.56 6.72
C LYS A 132 -18.91 -3.80 5.87
N VAL A 133 -17.99 -2.83 5.81
CA VAL A 133 -16.72 -2.97 5.09
C VAL A 133 -15.79 -3.83 5.92
N LYS A 134 -15.09 -4.78 5.29
CA LYS A 134 -14.06 -5.59 5.94
C LYS A 134 -12.71 -4.92 5.71
N VAL A 135 -12.35 -3.96 6.57
CA VAL A 135 -11.13 -3.17 6.38
C VAL A 135 -9.89 -3.97 6.78
N GLU A 136 -8.92 -4.11 5.86
CA GLU A 136 -7.59 -4.63 6.17
C GLU A 136 -6.58 -3.48 6.25
N GLU A 137 -6.32 -2.98 7.46
CA GLU A 137 -5.59 -1.73 7.73
C GLU A 137 -4.16 -1.68 7.18
N ASP A 138 -3.55 -2.84 6.93
CA ASP A 138 -2.12 -2.98 6.65
C ASP A 138 -1.85 -3.63 5.29
N ARG A 139 -2.75 -3.45 4.33
CA ARG A 139 -2.56 -3.85 2.92
C ARG A 139 -2.24 -2.64 2.05
N ILE A 140 -1.27 -2.78 1.15
CA ILE A 140 -0.92 -1.75 0.17
C ILE A 140 -2.03 -1.59 -0.87
N PHE A 141 -2.59 -2.71 -1.34
CA PHE A 141 -3.84 -2.71 -2.10
C PHE A 141 -4.60 -4.03 -1.95
N ILE A 142 -5.89 -4.00 -2.27
CA ILE A 142 -6.81 -5.14 -2.26
C ILE A 142 -7.61 -5.13 -3.54
N VAL A 143 -7.75 -6.32 -4.14
CA VAL A 143 -8.66 -6.62 -5.25
C VAL A 143 -9.81 -7.47 -4.71
N ASP A 144 -11.03 -6.96 -4.75
CA ASP A 144 -12.26 -7.69 -4.39
C ASP A 144 -13.28 -7.58 -5.54
N GLY A 145 -13.12 -8.48 -6.51
CA GLY A 145 -13.89 -8.49 -7.76
C GLY A 145 -13.62 -7.24 -8.60
N GLN A 146 -14.68 -6.49 -8.91
CA GLN A 146 -14.60 -5.25 -9.68
C GLN A 146 -13.99 -4.08 -8.88
N VAL A 147 -13.93 -4.17 -7.55
CA VAL A 147 -13.52 -3.05 -6.69
C VAL A 147 -12.08 -3.23 -6.18
N TRP A 148 -11.27 -2.22 -6.44
CA TRP A 148 -9.83 -2.19 -6.21
C TRP A 148 -9.51 -1.04 -5.23
N THR A 149 -8.87 -1.31 -4.10
CA THR A 149 -8.59 -0.26 -3.11
C THR A 149 -7.12 -0.26 -2.74
N SER A 150 -6.55 0.93 -2.49
CA SER A 150 -5.13 1.08 -2.15
C SER A 150 -4.94 2.05 -1.00
N ALA A 151 -3.88 1.84 -0.23
CA ALA A 151 -3.35 2.81 0.73
C ALA A 151 -3.05 4.19 0.09
N GLY A 152 -2.88 4.22 -1.24
CA GLY A 152 -2.53 5.38 -2.05
C GLY A 152 -1.14 5.93 -1.76
N MET A 153 -0.89 7.20 -2.04
CA MET A 153 0.48 7.72 -2.16
C MET A 153 1.27 6.84 -3.14
N THR A 154 2.44 6.34 -2.75
CA THR A 154 3.23 5.43 -3.60
C THR A 154 2.56 4.06 -3.79
N ALA A 155 1.69 3.62 -2.89
CA ALA A 155 0.95 2.34 -3.03
C ALA A 155 -0.04 2.37 -4.20
N GLY A 156 -0.40 3.55 -4.68
CA GLY A 156 -1.20 3.69 -5.89
C GLY A 156 -0.44 3.26 -7.14
N ILE A 157 0.90 3.40 -7.16
CA ILE A 157 1.74 2.91 -8.28
C ILE A 157 1.67 1.38 -8.33
N ASP A 158 1.76 0.71 -7.17
CA ASP A 158 1.64 -0.75 -7.10
C ASP A 158 0.25 -1.24 -7.57
N LEU A 159 -0.80 -0.49 -7.23
CA LEU A 159 -2.16 -0.76 -7.72
C LEU A 159 -2.22 -0.65 -9.26
N ALA A 160 -1.66 0.41 -9.84
CA ALA A 160 -1.66 0.60 -11.28
C ALA A 160 -0.78 -0.44 -12.01
N LEU A 161 0.36 -0.83 -11.44
CA LEU A 161 1.18 -1.92 -11.97
C LEU A 161 0.44 -3.27 -11.96
N ALA A 162 -0.39 -3.53 -10.94
CA ALA A 162 -1.26 -4.71 -10.91
C ALA A 162 -2.35 -4.65 -11.99
N MET A 163 -2.88 -3.45 -12.29
CA MET A 163 -3.81 -3.26 -13.40
C MET A 163 -3.13 -3.52 -14.76
N VAL A 164 -1.94 -2.95 -14.96
CA VAL A 164 -1.12 -3.18 -16.18
C VAL A 164 -0.82 -4.66 -16.35
N GLU A 165 -0.47 -5.38 -15.28
CA GLU A 165 -0.25 -6.83 -15.37
C GLU A 165 -1.52 -7.58 -15.76
N GLN A 166 -2.66 -7.26 -15.17
CA GLN A 166 -3.92 -7.93 -15.51
C GLN A 166 -4.30 -7.69 -16.98
N ASP A 167 -3.98 -6.50 -17.51
CA ASP A 167 -4.40 -6.09 -18.84
C ASP A 167 -3.41 -6.50 -19.94
N LEU A 168 -2.10 -6.46 -19.66
CA LEU A 168 -1.01 -6.60 -20.63
C LEU A 168 0.01 -7.70 -20.28
N GLY A 169 -0.15 -8.35 -19.14
CA GLY A 169 0.73 -9.43 -18.68
C GLY A 169 1.90 -8.96 -17.82
N ALA A 170 2.51 -9.94 -17.15
CA ALA A 170 3.55 -9.72 -16.15
C ALA A 170 4.84 -9.12 -16.71
N ASP A 171 5.17 -9.38 -17.97
CA ASP A 171 6.42 -8.90 -18.59
C ASP A 171 6.37 -7.38 -18.83
N VAL A 172 5.24 -6.88 -19.35
CA VAL A 172 5.00 -5.45 -19.54
C VAL A 172 4.98 -4.73 -18.20
N ALA A 173 4.22 -5.24 -17.22
CA ALA A 173 4.20 -4.65 -15.88
C ALA A 173 5.59 -4.59 -15.23
N ARG A 174 6.43 -5.62 -15.44
CA ARG A 174 7.81 -5.62 -14.95
C ARG A 174 8.68 -4.60 -15.68
N ALA A 175 8.50 -4.42 -16.98
CA ALA A 175 9.22 -3.41 -17.74
C ALA A 175 8.87 -1.99 -17.29
N VAL A 176 7.57 -1.71 -17.13
CA VAL A 176 7.07 -0.44 -16.58
C VAL A 176 7.64 -0.19 -15.18
N ALA A 177 7.62 -1.19 -14.30
CA ALA A 177 8.20 -1.05 -12.96
C ALA A 177 9.70 -0.72 -12.98
N ARG A 178 10.47 -1.32 -13.91
CA ARG A 178 11.89 -1.02 -14.09
C ARG A 178 12.11 0.42 -14.57
N GLN A 179 11.31 0.89 -15.53
CA GLN A 179 11.39 2.27 -16.04
C GLN A 179 11.03 3.30 -14.96
N LEU A 180 10.06 3.00 -14.11
CA LEU A 180 9.70 3.81 -12.94
C LEU A 180 10.70 3.71 -11.78
N VAL A 181 11.76 2.90 -11.91
CA VAL A 181 12.78 2.65 -10.86
C VAL A 181 12.15 2.16 -9.54
N VAL A 182 11.06 1.40 -9.64
CA VAL A 182 10.42 0.77 -8.49
C VAL A 182 11.18 -0.51 -8.18
N TYR A 183 12.08 -0.41 -7.19
CA TYR A 183 13.06 -1.45 -6.83
C TYR A 183 12.46 -2.86 -6.69
N HIS A 184 11.24 -2.94 -6.15
CA HIS A 184 10.43 -4.15 -6.11
C HIS A 184 8.95 -3.77 -6.16
N ARG A 185 8.18 -4.41 -7.04
CA ARG A 185 6.72 -4.34 -6.99
C ARG A 185 6.27 -4.85 -5.63
N ARG A 186 5.53 -4.01 -4.92
CA ARG A 186 4.95 -4.41 -3.65
C ARG A 186 3.68 -5.19 -3.92
N ALA A 187 3.62 -6.44 -3.46
CA ALA A 187 2.39 -7.21 -3.52
C ALA A 187 1.30 -6.50 -2.71
N GLY A 188 0.02 -6.63 -3.11
CA GLY A 188 -1.09 -6.03 -2.36
C GLY A 188 -1.10 -6.46 -0.89
N GLY A 189 -0.60 -7.67 -0.66
CA GLY A 189 -0.39 -8.27 0.63
C GLY A 189 0.64 -7.60 1.55
N GLN A 190 1.47 -6.66 1.11
CA GLN A 190 2.51 -6.02 1.92
C GLN A 190 1.96 -4.99 2.90
N SER A 191 2.74 -4.70 3.96
CA SER A 191 2.44 -3.67 4.95
C SER A 191 2.57 -2.27 4.36
N GLN A 192 1.68 -1.35 4.74
CA GLN A 192 1.79 0.06 4.35
C GLN A 192 2.98 0.75 5.04
N HIS A 193 3.40 0.20 6.18
CA HIS A 193 4.40 0.76 7.06
C HIS A 193 5.66 -0.07 7.09
N SER A 194 6.80 0.57 6.80
CA SER A 194 8.05 -0.04 7.21
C SER A 194 8.19 0.07 8.72
N ALA A 195 8.54 -1.03 9.40
CA ALA A 195 8.81 -1.01 10.83
C ALA A 195 9.96 -0.03 11.17
N LEU A 196 10.87 0.22 10.23
CA LEU A 196 11.93 1.23 10.36
C LEU A 196 11.42 2.66 10.37
N LEU A 197 10.45 2.99 9.52
CA LEU A 197 9.84 4.32 9.50
C LEU A 197 9.03 4.57 10.78
N ALA A 198 8.36 3.55 11.30
CA ALA A 198 7.62 3.64 12.57
C ALA A 198 8.54 3.91 13.79
N LEU A 199 9.80 3.48 13.72
CA LEU A 199 10.78 3.72 14.78
C LEU A 199 11.26 5.18 14.82
N ALA A 200 11.21 5.90 13.69
CA ALA A 200 11.56 7.32 13.55
C ALA A 200 12.77 7.80 14.40
N PRO A 201 13.92 7.10 14.38
CA PRO A 201 15.08 7.48 15.18
C PRO A 201 15.60 8.85 14.78
N LYS A 202 15.87 9.70 15.77
CA LYS A 202 16.29 11.08 15.57
C LYS A 202 17.81 11.20 15.40
N SER A 203 18.58 10.27 15.97
CA SER A 203 20.03 10.29 15.90
C SER A 203 20.60 9.26 14.92
N ASP A 204 21.71 9.63 14.27
CA ASP A 204 22.47 8.76 13.37
C ASP A 204 22.91 7.46 14.07
N ARG A 205 23.18 7.53 15.39
CA ARG A 205 23.60 6.36 16.18
C ARG A 205 22.52 5.28 16.24
N ILE A 206 21.27 5.66 16.51
CA ILE A 206 20.16 4.72 16.54
C ILE A 206 19.77 4.28 15.12
N GLN A 207 19.87 5.17 14.13
CA GLN A 207 19.71 4.81 12.72
C GLN A 207 20.71 3.74 12.28
N ASN A 208 21.98 3.88 12.64
CA ASN A 208 23.03 2.91 12.33
C ASN A 208 22.77 1.54 12.97
N ALA A 209 22.35 1.50 14.23
CA ALA A 209 21.98 0.25 14.90
C ALA A 209 20.80 -0.45 14.21
N LEU A 210 19.79 0.31 13.77
CA LEU A 210 18.65 -0.24 13.04
C LEU A 210 19.01 -0.72 11.64
N ALA A 211 19.89 0.00 10.93
CA ALA A 211 20.42 -0.42 9.65
C ALA A 211 21.27 -1.71 9.78
N TYR A 212 22.06 -1.81 10.85
CA TYR A 212 22.79 -3.03 11.19
C TYR A 212 21.84 -4.19 11.48
N ALA A 213 20.82 -3.98 12.33
CA ALA A 213 19.82 -5.00 12.64
C ALA A 213 19.14 -5.53 11.37
N LYS A 214 18.74 -4.64 10.45
CA LYS A 214 18.07 -5.01 9.19
C LYS A 214 18.92 -5.93 8.31
N ARG A 215 20.24 -5.72 8.28
CA ARG A 215 21.18 -6.51 7.46
C ARG A 215 21.54 -7.86 8.08
N ASN A 216 21.30 -8.05 9.38
CA ASN A 216 21.74 -9.22 10.15
C ASN A 216 20.57 -9.87 10.91
N LEU A 217 19.38 -9.92 10.29
CA LEU A 217 18.18 -10.40 10.99
C LEU A 217 18.24 -11.90 11.34
N ASP A 218 19.01 -12.68 10.59
CA ASP A 218 19.23 -14.12 10.71
C ASP A 218 20.20 -14.51 11.84
N THR A 219 21.00 -13.57 12.34
CA THR A 219 21.91 -13.78 13.47
C THR A 219 21.23 -13.46 14.80
N PRO A 220 21.77 -13.91 15.95
CA PRO A 220 21.45 -13.29 17.23
C PRO A 220 21.67 -11.77 17.13
N LEU A 221 20.71 -10.99 17.65
CA LEU A 221 20.76 -9.52 17.69
C LEU A 221 20.47 -9.09 19.13
N THR A 222 21.48 -9.24 19.95
CA THR A 222 21.49 -8.85 21.36
C THR A 222 21.57 -7.33 21.51
N VAL A 223 21.25 -6.84 22.70
CA VAL A 223 21.42 -5.42 23.03
C VAL A 223 22.89 -5.01 22.93
N GLY A 224 23.84 -5.92 23.19
CA GLY A 224 25.27 -5.67 23.08
C GLY A 224 25.69 -5.38 21.63
N GLU A 225 25.33 -6.27 20.70
CA GLU A 225 25.67 -6.11 19.27
C GLU A 225 25.08 -4.84 18.67
N LEU A 226 23.84 -4.50 19.01
CA LEU A 226 23.21 -3.25 18.57
C LEU A 226 23.84 -2.01 19.20
N ALA A 227 24.30 -2.12 20.45
CA ALA A 227 24.98 -1.04 21.15
C ALA A 227 26.38 -0.79 20.55
N GLU A 228 27.10 -1.84 20.17
CA GLU A 228 28.37 -1.73 19.45
C GLU A 228 28.19 -1.05 18.09
N ALA A 229 27.17 -1.44 17.32
CA ALA A 229 26.83 -0.77 16.05
C ALA A 229 26.44 0.71 16.22
N ALA A 230 25.99 1.11 17.42
CA ALA A 230 25.71 2.50 17.78
C ALA A 230 26.90 3.24 18.43
N HIS A 231 28.02 2.56 18.67
CA HIS A 231 29.15 3.02 19.49
C HIS A 231 28.73 3.51 20.88
N LEU A 232 27.86 2.75 21.56
CA LEU A 232 27.34 3.04 22.89
C LEU A 232 27.52 1.84 23.83
N SER A 233 27.56 2.09 25.14
CA SER A 233 27.40 0.99 26.10
C SER A 233 25.96 0.43 26.04
N PRO A 234 25.72 -0.86 26.38
CA PRO A 234 24.39 -1.48 26.33
C PRO A 234 23.30 -0.71 27.12
N ARG A 235 23.70 -0.13 28.26
CA ARG A 235 22.80 0.65 29.13
C ARG A 235 22.43 2.00 28.50
N GLN A 236 23.40 2.70 27.92
CA GLN A 236 23.17 3.96 27.20
C GLN A 236 22.32 3.72 25.97
N PHE A 237 22.65 2.69 25.18
CA PHE A 237 21.91 2.31 23.99
C PHE A 237 20.45 2.02 24.31
N SER A 238 20.16 1.14 25.29
CA SER A 238 18.77 0.78 25.64
C SER A 238 17.93 2.00 26.04
N ARG A 239 18.54 2.94 26.78
CA ARG A 239 17.89 4.18 27.21
C ARG A 239 17.64 5.11 26.03
N ALA A 240 18.66 5.39 25.23
CA ALA A 240 18.57 6.26 24.06
C ALA A 240 17.59 5.70 23.03
N PHE A 241 17.69 4.41 22.73
CA PHE A 241 16.80 3.71 21.80
C PHE A 241 15.34 3.83 22.22
N ARG A 242 15.01 3.58 23.49
CA ARG A 242 13.63 3.70 23.99
C ARG A 242 13.15 5.15 23.99
N ALA A 243 14.02 6.09 24.34
CA ALA A 243 13.68 7.52 24.34
C ALA A 243 13.38 8.05 22.92
N GLU A 244 14.10 7.56 21.91
CA GLU A 244 13.90 8.00 20.52
C GLU A 244 12.77 7.25 19.82
N THR A 245 12.65 5.93 20.04
CA THR A 245 11.79 5.06 19.23
C THR A 245 10.50 4.62 19.93
N GLY A 246 10.36 4.93 21.23
CA GLY A 246 9.20 4.56 22.04
C GLY A 246 9.12 3.08 22.45
N GLN A 247 10.00 2.21 21.93
CA GLN A 247 10.00 0.77 22.22
C GLN A 247 11.39 0.22 22.59
N SER A 248 11.45 -1.03 23.07
CA SER A 248 12.72 -1.68 23.39
C SER A 248 13.44 -2.19 22.13
N PRO A 249 14.79 -2.31 22.14
CA PRO A 249 15.54 -2.87 21.01
C PRO A 249 15.05 -4.27 20.61
N ALA A 250 14.76 -5.14 21.59
CA ALA A 250 14.26 -6.49 21.33
C ALA A 250 12.90 -6.47 20.61
N LYS A 251 12.01 -5.54 20.98
CA LYS A 251 10.71 -5.41 20.31
C LYS A 251 10.85 -4.87 18.88
N ALA A 252 11.77 -3.93 18.66
CA ALA A 252 12.08 -3.42 17.33
C ALA A 252 12.63 -4.52 16.41
N VAL A 253 13.60 -5.32 16.90
CA VAL A 253 14.14 -6.48 16.16
C VAL A 253 13.04 -7.49 15.86
N GLU A 254 12.18 -7.82 16.82
CA GLU A 254 11.04 -8.71 16.57
C GLU A 254 10.16 -8.20 15.42
N ASN A 255 9.83 -6.91 15.40
CA ASN A 255 9.02 -6.32 14.32
C ASN A 255 9.73 -6.37 12.96
N LEU A 256 11.04 -6.08 12.92
CA LEU A 256 11.84 -6.19 11.69
C LEU A 256 11.88 -7.63 11.15
N ARG A 257 12.00 -8.63 12.04
CA ARG A 257 11.96 -10.05 11.67
C ARG A 257 10.59 -10.47 11.16
N VAL A 258 9.51 -9.98 11.78
CA VAL A 258 8.15 -10.24 11.32
C VAL A 258 7.93 -9.66 9.91
N GLU A 259 8.39 -8.43 9.66
CA GLU A 259 8.30 -7.78 8.35
C GLU A 259 9.08 -8.57 7.28
N ALA A 260 10.33 -8.95 7.57
CA ALA A 260 11.15 -9.77 6.68
C ALA A 260 10.52 -11.15 6.40
N ALA A 261 9.96 -11.80 7.42
CA ALA A 261 9.32 -13.10 7.27
C ALA A 261 8.07 -13.03 6.40
N ARG A 262 7.29 -11.95 6.51
CA ARG A 262 6.12 -11.71 5.65
C ARG A 262 6.54 -11.57 4.20
N LEU A 263 7.53 -10.73 3.91
CA LEU A 263 8.07 -10.54 2.56
C LEU A 263 8.57 -11.86 1.95
N MET A 264 9.30 -12.65 2.73
CA MET A 264 9.81 -13.95 2.28
C MET A 264 8.69 -14.97 2.00
N MET A 265 7.59 -14.93 2.76
CA MET A 265 6.40 -15.77 2.48
C MET A 265 5.69 -15.39 1.19
N GLU A 266 5.73 -14.11 0.80
CA GLU A 266 5.12 -13.60 -0.43
C GLU A 266 6.00 -13.90 -1.65
N GLN A 267 7.32 -13.81 -1.50
CA GLN A 267 8.27 -13.88 -2.62
C GLN A 267 8.82 -15.29 -2.89
N SER A 268 8.66 -16.24 -1.95
CA SER A 268 9.27 -17.57 -2.06
C SER A 268 8.28 -18.71 -1.79
N ARG A 269 8.68 -19.93 -2.16
CA ARG A 269 7.96 -21.17 -1.82
C ARG A 269 8.53 -21.87 -0.58
N HIS A 270 9.41 -21.21 0.18
CA HIS A 270 10.04 -21.78 1.36
C HIS A 270 9.00 -22.25 2.39
N SER A 271 9.36 -23.31 3.13
CA SER A 271 8.56 -23.76 4.26
C SER A 271 8.60 -22.71 5.37
N ILE A 272 7.56 -22.68 6.22
CA ILE A 272 7.50 -21.76 7.37
C ILE A 272 8.70 -21.98 8.31
N ASP A 273 9.25 -23.20 8.38
CA ASP A 273 10.47 -23.51 9.14
C ASP A 273 11.70 -22.81 8.57
N ILE A 274 11.88 -22.89 7.25
CA ILE A 274 13.00 -22.23 6.56
C ILE A 274 12.90 -20.71 6.74
N ILE A 275 11.70 -20.16 6.55
CA ILE A 275 11.46 -18.72 6.71
C ILE A 275 11.77 -18.28 8.14
N ALA A 276 11.28 -19.00 9.15
CA ALA A 276 11.56 -18.68 10.55
C ALA A 276 13.08 -18.59 10.81
N ARG A 277 13.85 -19.58 10.33
CA ARG A 277 15.31 -19.60 10.49
C ARG A 277 15.99 -18.45 9.74
N GLN A 278 15.65 -18.25 8.47
CA GLN A 278 16.27 -17.22 7.62
C GLN A 278 15.94 -15.79 8.07
N THR A 279 14.88 -15.59 8.86
CA THR A 279 14.57 -14.30 9.45
C THR A 279 14.90 -14.24 10.94
N GLY A 280 15.69 -15.19 11.46
CA GLY A 280 16.22 -15.20 12.83
C GLY A 280 15.21 -15.46 13.94
N PHE A 281 14.07 -16.07 13.65
CA PHE A 281 13.26 -16.69 14.69
C PHE A 281 13.89 -18.02 15.12
N ALA A 282 13.94 -18.26 16.43
CA ALA A 282 14.46 -19.51 16.98
C ALA A 282 13.66 -20.73 16.50
N ASP A 283 12.34 -20.57 16.37
CA ASP A 283 11.42 -21.63 15.99
C ASP A 283 10.11 -21.04 15.40
N ARG A 284 9.29 -21.94 14.83
CA ARG A 284 7.98 -21.58 14.26
C ARG A 284 7.03 -20.98 15.28
N ASP A 285 7.05 -21.43 16.52
CA ASP A 285 6.08 -21.02 17.54
C ASP A 285 6.35 -19.59 17.99
N ARG A 286 7.63 -19.21 18.09
CA ARG A 286 8.06 -17.86 18.39
C ARG A 286 7.71 -16.91 17.25
N MET A 287 7.91 -17.35 16.00
CA MET A 287 7.43 -16.61 14.84
C MET A 287 5.90 -16.47 14.86
N ARG A 288 5.16 -17.56 15.11
CA ARG A 288 3.70 -17.56 15.19
C ARG A 288 3.19 -16.57 16.24
N ARG A 289 3.77 -16.57 17.44
CA ARG A 289 3.44 -15.62 18.51
C ARG A 289 3.73 -14.17 18.11
N ALA A 290 4.85 -13.91 17.43
CA ALA A 290 5.18 -12.58 16.94
C ALA A 290 4.19 -12.08 15.88
N PHE A 291 3.78 -12.96 14.95
CA PHE A 291 2.75 -12.68 13.94
C PHE A 291 1.37 -12.40 14.55
N LEU A 292 0.95 -13.17 15.55
CA LEU A 292 -0.30 -12.91 16.27
C LEU A 292 -0.27 -11.55 16.97
N ARG A 293 0.87 -11.16 17.57
CA ARG A 293 1.02 -9.83 18.18
C ARG A 293 1.02 -8.69 17.15
N ALA A 294 1.64 -8.90 15.99
CA ALA A 294 1.82 -7.85 14.99
C ALA A 294 0.59 -7.67 14.08
N PHE A 295 -0.04 -8.77 13.66
CA PHE A 295 -1.08 -8.79 12.63
C PHE A 295 -2.39 -9.45 13.07
N GLY A 296 -2.48 -9.98 14.30
CA GLY A 296 -3.65 -10.71 14.77
C GLY A 296 -3.89 -12.06 14.08
N GLN A 297 -3.01 -12.47 13.17
CA GLN A 297 -3.16 -13.68 12.35
C GLN A 297 -1.88 -14.52 12.34
N PRO A 298 -1.97 -15.87 12.30
CA PRO A 298 -0.79 -16.72 12.23
C PRO A 298 -0.16 -16.74 10.82
N PRO A 299 1.15 -17.05 10.69
CA PRO A 299 1.89 -16.98 9.42
C PRO A 299 1.24 -17.77 8.27
N GLN A 300 0.66 -18.95 8.57
CA GLN A 300 0.01 -19.79 7.56
C GLN A 300 -1.22 -19.13 6.93
N VAL A 301 -2.00 -18.38 7.70
CA VAL A 301 -3.18 -17.67 7.20
C VAL A 301 -2.73 -16.52 6.30
N ILE A 302 -1.73 -15.75 6.73
CA ILE A 302 -1.16 -14.67 5.91
C ILE A 302 -0.61 -15.21 4.59
N ARG A 303 0.14 -16.32 4.61
CA ARG A 303 0.67 -16.96 3.40
C ARG A 303 -0.44 -17.46 2.46
N ARG A 304 -1.51 -18.04 3.01
CA ARG A 304 -2.65 -18.49 2.21
C ARG A 304 -3.34 -17.32 1.52
N ASN A 305 -3.56 -16.23 2.26
CA ASN A 305 -4.18 -15.03 1.71
C ASN A 305 -3.31 -14.42 0.59
N ALA A 306 -1.99 -14.33 0.82
CA ALA A 306 -1.05 -13.84 -0.21
C ALA A 306 -1.01 -14.72 -1.47
N ARG A 307 -1.16 -16.05 -1.35
CA ARG A 307 -1.18 -16.96 -2.51
C ARG A 307 -2.49 -16.96 -3.28
N ALA A 308 -3.62 -16.80 -2.59
CA ALA A 308 -4.91 -16.65 -3.24
C ALA A 308 -4.95 -15.38 -4.11
N GLU A 309 -4.22 -14.34 -3.71
CA GLU A 309 -4.07 -13.06 -4.43
C GLU A 309 -3.12 -13.12 -5.65
N LEU A 310 -2.31 -14.18 -5.81
CA LEU A 310 -1.44 -14.39 -6.99
C LEU A 310 -2.12 -15.22 -8.10
N VAL A 311 -3.23 -15.88 -7.78
CA VAL A 311 -3.92 -16.83 -8.67
C VAL A 311 -5.31 -16.30 -9.09
N ALA A 312 -5.77 -15.22 -8.48
CA ALA A 312 -7.00 -14.50 -8.81
C ALA A 312 -6.67 -13.19 -9.54
#